data_AF-A0A1I2T1S1-F1
#
_entry.id   AF-A0A1I2T1S1-F1
#
_cell.length_a   1.000
_cell.length_b   1.000
_cell.length_c   1.000
_cell.angle_alpha   90.00
_cell.angle_beta   90.00
_cell.angle_gamma   90.00
#
_symmetry.space_group_name_H-M   'P 1'
#
loop_
_entity.id
_entity.type
_entity.pdbx_description
1 polymer ?
#
loop_
_entity_poly.entity_id
_entity_poly.type
_entity_poly.pdbx_seq_one_letter_code
_entity_poly.pdbx_strand_id
1 'polypeptide(L)'
;MLELLKEALKAGHHADYVLFDTWFANPSQLVAVKNLGLDAIAMIKKSSRIRYEYEGKMMDIKKIFGICRKRRGRSKYLLSVNVMVGKEQKIPAKIVCVRNKNKKKDWIAFTCTNQELSEEEIIRIYGKRW
;
A
#
# COMPACT_ATOMS: atom_id res chain seq x y z
N MET A 1 -18.50 -2.10 0.29
CA MET A 1 -17.36 -1.24 -0.13
C MET A 1 -17.13 -1.35 -1.63
N LEU A 2 -16.76 -2.51 -2.18
CA LEU A 2 -16.57 -2.68 -3.63
C LEU A 2 -17.84 -2.33 -4.44
N GLU A 3 -19.02 -2.60 -3.90
CA GLU A 3 -20.30 -2.21 -4.52
C GLU A 3 -20.43 -0.70 -4.68
N LEU A 4 -20.06 0.07 -3.65
CA LEU A 4 -20.07 1.54 -3.70
C LEU A 4 -19.10 2.07 -4.76
N LEU A 5 -17.92 1.44 -4.91
CA LEU A 5 -16.99 1.80 -6.00
C LEU A 5 -17.60 1.51 -7.37
N LYS A 6 -18.26 0.36 -7.54
CA LYS A 6 -18.95 0.02 -8.79
C LYS A 6 -20.09 0.98 -9.10
N GLU A 7 -20.89 1.35 -8.10
CA GLU A 7 -21.97 2.32 -8.25
C GLU A 7 -21.45 3.70 -8.63
N ALA A 8 -20.39 4.18 -7.96
CA ALA A 8 -19.76 5.45 -8.29
C ALA A 8 -19.22 5.47 -9.73
N LEU A 9 -18.54 4.40 -10.15
CA LEU A 9 -18.07 4.25 -11.54
C LEU A 9 -19.23 4.22 -12.54
N LYS A 10 -20.33 3.51 -12.22
CA LYS A 10 -21.54 3.48 -13.05
C LYS A 10 -22.22 4.84 -13.15
N ALA A 11 -22.15 5.65 -12.10
CA ALA A 11 -22.64 7.02 -12.08
C ALA A 11 -21.75 8.01 -12.86
N GLY A 12 -20.66 7.53 -13.49
CA GLY A 12 -19.75 8.35 -14.28
C GLY A 12 -18.68 9.08 -13.46
N HIS A 13 -18.49 8.72 -12.20
CA HIS A 13 -17.39 9.28 -11.41
C HIS A 13 -16.06 8.62 -11.80
N HIS A 14 -15.02 9.44 -11.92
CA HIS A 14 -13.66 9.00 -12.19
C HIS A 14 -12.77 9.32 -11.00
N ALA A 15 -11.78 8.44 -10.74
CA ALA A 15 -10.79 8.64 -9.70
C ALA A 15 -9.47 8.02 -10.13
N ASP A 16 -8.37 8.73 -9.86
CA ASP A 16 -7.02 8.20 -10.08
C ASP A 16 -6.67 7.15 -9.01
N TYR A 17 -7.09 7.40 -7.76
CA TYR A 17 -6.72 6.58 -6.61
C TYR A 17 -7.86 6.42 -5.61
N VAL A 18 -7.99 5.22 -5.06
CA VAL A 18 -8.85 4.91 -3.91
C VAL A 18 -7.99 4.85 -2.65
N LEU A 19 -8.37 5.62 -1.63
CA LEU A 19 -7.63 5.67 -0.37
C LEU A 19 -8.26 4.78 0.70
N PHE A 20 -7.48 3.86 1.27
CA PHE A 20 -7.94 2.93 2.31
C PHE A 20 -7.14 3.04 3.61
N ASP A 21 -7.81 2.88 4.76
CA ASP A 21 -7.11 2.66 6.01
C ASP A 21 -6.67 1.20 6.15
N THR A 22 -6.12 0.87 7.32
CA THR A 22 -5.64 -0.47 7.65
C THR A 22 -6.71 -1.54 7.68
N TRP A 23 -7.99 -1.19 7.79
CA TRP A 23 -9.09 -2.16 7.82
C TRP A 23 -9.37 -2.75 6.44
N PHE A 24 -9.21 -1.94 5.39
CA PHE A 24 -9.48 -2.36 4.00
C PHE A 24 -8.23 -2.75 3.20
N ALA A 25 -7.03 -2.63 3.78
CA ALA A 25 -5.76 -2.94 3.13
C ALA A 25 -5.40 -4.45 3.05
N ASN A 26 -6.41 -5.33 2.96
CA ASN A 26 -6.15 -6.75 2.79
C ASN A 26 -5.89 -7.09 1.30
N PRO A 27 -5.11 -8.15 0.99
CA PRO A 27 -4.72 -8.44 -0.38
C PRO A 27 -5.88 -8.66 -1.35
N SER A 28 -6.97 -9.31 -0.94
CA SER A 28 -8.10 -9.57 -1.84
C SER A 28 -8.85 -8.30 -2.22
N GLN A 29 -8.99 -7.34 -1.30
CA GLN A 29 -9.58 -6.04 -1.60
C GLN A 29 -8.71 -5.23 -2.58
N LEU A 30 -7.38 -5.22 -2.39
CA LEU A 30 -6.47 -4.52 -3.30
C LEU A 30 -6.52 -5.10 -4.72
N VAL A 31 -6.56 -6.42 -4.84
CA VAL A 31 -6.76 -7.11 -6.14
C VAL A 31 -8.11 -6.75 -6.75
N ALA A 32 -9.19 -6.77 -5.97
CA ALA A 32 -10.52 -6.42 -6.46
C ALA A 32 -10.62 -4.98 -6.96
N VAL A 33 -9.99 -4.02 -6.27
CA VAL A 33 -9.95 -2.61 -6.71
C VAL A 33 -9.16 -2.46 -8.00
N LYS A 34 -8.01 -3.15 -8.12
CA LYS A 34 -7.22 -3.17 -9.35
C LYS A 34 -7.99 -3.76 -10.53
N ASN A 35 -8.78 -4.80 -10.29
CA ASN A 35 -9.65 -5.42 -11.31
C ASN A 35 -10.81 -4.50 -11.75
N LEU A 36 -11.15 -3.47 -10.97
CA LEU A 36 -12.08 -2.42 -11.40
C LEU A 36 -11.40 -1.31 -12.23
N GLY A 37 -10.10 -1.44 -12.53
CA GLY A 37 -9.34 -0.43 -13.27
C GLY A 37 -8.88 0.75 -12.42
N LEU A 38 -9.01 0.66 -11.09
CA LEU A 38 -8.63 1.71 -10.14
C LEU A 38 -7.32 1.34 -9.43
N ASP A 39 -6.51 2.35 -9.13
CA ASP A 39 -5.38 2.17 -8.24
C ASP A 39 -5.74 2.46 -6.78
N ALA A 40 -5.11 1.75 -5.85
CA ALA A 40 -5.35 1.89 -4.43
C ALA A 40 -4.08 2.37 -3.71
N ILE A 41 -4.23 3.32 -2.80
CA ILE A 41 -3.22 3.66 -1.80
C ILE A 41 -3.79 3.38 -0.42
N ALA A 42 -3.18 2.45 0.30
CA ALA A 42 -3.69 1.97 1.57
C ALA A 42 -2.62 1.94 2.66
N MET A 43 -2.97 2.29 3.90
CA MET A 43 -2.09 2.01 5.04
C MET A 43 -2.16 0.52 5.38
N ILE A 44 -1.03 -0.15 5.56
CA ILE A 44 -0.99 -1.59 5.83
C ILE A 44 -0.83 -1.91 7.31
N LYS A 45 -1.55 -2.93 7.78
CA LYS A 45 -1.41 -3.46 9.14
C LYS A 45 -0.12 -4.29 9.24
N LYS A 46 0.71 -4.02 10.26
CA LYS A 46 1.91 -4.81 10.59
C LYS A 46 1.54 -6.17 11.21
N SER A 47 0.96 -7.05 10.42
CA SER A 47 0.48 -8.38 10.83
C SER A 47 1.23 -9.49 10.10
N SER A 48 1.60 -10.55 10.81
CA SER A 48 2.22 -11.76 10.22
C SER A 48 1.25 -12.56 9.34
N ARG A 49 -0.06 -12.30 9.45
CA ARG A 49 -1.11 -12.93 8.63
C ARG A 49 -1.16 -12.35 7.21
N ILE A 50 -0.68 -11.13 7.01
CA ILE A 50 -0.66 -10.48 5.70
C ILE A 50 0.74 -10.66 5.13
N ARG A 51 0.81 -11.36 4.00
CA ARG A 51 2.07 -11.67 3.33
C ARG A 51 2.08 -11.07 1.92
N TYR A 52 3.27 -10.68 1.51
CA TYR A 52 3.60 -10.10 0.22
C TYR A 52 4.68 -10.95 -0.41
N GLU A 53 4.66 -11.07 -1.72
CA GLU A 53 5.78 -11.67 -2.42
C GLU A 53 6.84 -10.61 -2.65
N TYR A 54 8.01 -10.81 -2.05
CA TYR A 54 9.17 -9.97 -2.23
C TYR A 54 10.33 -10.87 -2.65
N GLU A 55 10.94 -10.58 -3.81
CA GLU A 55 12.03 -11.38 -4.39
C GLU A 55 11.69 -12.88 -4.44
N GLY A 56 10.47 -13.22 -4.89
CA GLY A 56 9.98 -14.60 -5.02
C GLY A 56 9.63 -15.30 -3.69
N LYS A 57 9.73 -14.61 -2.55
CA LYS A 57 9.44 -15.19 -1.22
C LYS A 57 8.24 -14.50 -0.57
N MET A 58 7.32 -15.31 -0.03
CA MET A 58 6.19 -14.81 0.74
C MET A 58 6.63 -14.38 2.14
N MET A 59 6.58 -13.08 2.41
CA MET A 59 7.02 -12.48 3.67
C MET A 59 6.01 -11.45 4.19
N ASP A 60 5.91 -11.32 5.52
CA ASP A 60 5.18 -10.20 6.10
C ASP A 60 6.00 -8.91 6.07
N ILE A 61 5.32 -7.78 6.27
CA ILE A 61 5.95 -6.46 6.20
C ILE A 61 7.03 -6.26 7.26
N LYS A 62 6.94 -6.89 8.44
CA LYS A 62 7.99 -6.75 9.48
C LYS A 62 9.26 -7.45 9.04
N LYS A 63 9.15 -8.63 8.40
CA LYS A 63 10.29 -9.36 7.86
C LYS A 63 10.95 -8.60 6.71
N ILE A 64 10.16 -8.11 5.75
CA ILE A 64 10.66 -7.27 4.64
C ILE A 64 11.37 -6.04 5.20
N PHE A 65 10.71 -5.32 6.13
CA PHE A 65 11.32 -4.19 6.79
C PHE A 65 12.61 -4.58 7.53
N GLY A 66 12.69 -5.76 8.15
CA GLY A 66 13.88 -6.25 8.84
C GLY A 66 15.08 -6.44 7.92
N ILE A 67 14.90 -7.14 6.79
CA ILE A 67 15.99 -7.54 5.88
C ILE A 67 16.49 -6.40 4.98
N CYS A 68 15.62 -5.46 4.60
CA CYS A 68 16.01 -4.40 3.68
C CYS A 68 16.81 -3.28 4.38
N ARG A 69 17.79 -2.70 3.67
CA ARG A 69 18.53 -1.53 4.14
C ARG A 69 17.63 -0.29 4.10
N LYS A 70 17.56 0.43 5.21
CA LYS A 70 16.76 1.65 5.34
C LYS A 70 17.56 2.87 4.92
N ARG A 71 16.87 3.89 4.41
CA ARG A 71 17.45 5.22 4.16
C ARG A 71 17.87 5.86 5.48
N ARG A 72 19.04 6.51 5.46
CA ARG A 72 19.61 7.22 6.62
C ARG A 72 19.11 8.66 6.69
N GLY A 73 19.35 9.34 7.82
CA GLY A 73 19.05 10.75 7.99
C GLY A 73 17.55 11.09 8.06
N ARG A 74 17.21 12.30 7.58
CA ARG A 74 15.86 12.91 7.58
C ARG A 74 15.06 12.64 6.30
N SER A 75 15.31 11.51 5.63
CA SER A 75 14.54 11.08 4.46
C SER A 75 13.04 11.04 4.75
N LYS A 76 12.20 11.45 3.79
CA LYS A 76 10.72 11.45 3.92
C LYS A 76 10.15 10.05 4.14
N TYR A 77 10.84 9.02 3.67
CA TYR A 77 10.53 7.61 3.90
C TYR A 77 11.77 6.81 4.33
N LEU A 78 11.54 5.67 4.98
CA LEU A 78 12.56 4.75 5.48
C LEU A 78 12.93 3.66 4.48
N LEU A 79 11.93 3.10 3.80
CA LEU A 79 12.08 1.97 2.87
C LEU A 79 11.03 2.08 1.77
N SER A 80 11.41 1.72 0.54
CA SER A 80 10.50 1.53 -0.59
C SER A 80 10.89 0.25 -1.30
N VAL A 81 9.91 -0.62 -1.56
CA VAL A 81 10.12 -1.91 -2.22
C VAL A 81 8.95 -2.24 -3.13
N ASN A 82 9.25 -2.85 -4.27
CA ASN A 82 8.24 -3.45 -5.14
C ASN A 82 7.92 -4.86 -4.65
N VAL A 83 6.63 -5.20 -4.62
CA VAL A 83 6.12 -6.50 -4.17
C VAL A 83 4.99 -6.96 -5.07
N MET A 84 4.64 -8.24 -4.98
CA MET A 84 3.37 -8.73 -5.48
C MET A 84 2.38 -8.95 -4.34
N VAL A 85 1.14 -8.50 -4.53
CA VAL A 85 0.04 -8.61 -3.57
C VAL A 85 -1.01 -9.56 -4.14
N GLY A 86 -1.45 -10.51 -3.34
CA GLY A 86 -2.49 -11.47 -3.72
C GLY A 86 -2.11 -12.91 -3.41
N LYS A 87 -3.00 -13.84 -3.75
CA LYS A 87 -2.77 -15.28 -3.58
C LYS A 87 -2.74 -15.97 -4.95
N GLU A 88 -3.92 -16.17 -5.53
CA GLU A 88 -4.10 -16.79 -6.84
C GLU A 88 -3.75 -15.79 -7.95
N GLN A 89 -4.51 -14.69 -8.00
CA GLN A 89 -4.15 -13.53 -8.80
C GLN A 89 -3.23 -12.62 -7.98
N LYS A 90 -2.06 -12.31 -8.55
CA LYS A 90 -1.08 -11.41 -7.95
C LYS A 90 -0.99 -10.14 -8.77
N ILE A 91 -1.07 -9.00 -8.10
CA ILE A 91 -0.90 -7.69 -8.72
C ILE A 91 0.40 -7.05 -8.24
N PRO A 92 1.10 -6.30 -9.10
CA PRO A 92 2.23 -5.49 -8.68
C PRO A 92 1.78 -4.39 -7.73
N ALA A 93 2.59 -4.14 -6.70
CA ALA A 93 2.42 -3.01 -5.80
C ALA A 93 3.78 -2.50 -5.33
N LYS A 94 3.77 -1.32 -4.73
CA LYS A 94 4.90 -0.68 -4.07
C LYS A 94 4.56 -0.47 -2.60
N ILE A 95 5.41 -0.93 -1.70
CA ILE A 95 5.29 -0.68 -0.27
C ILE A 95 6.27 0.42 0.13
N VAL A 96 5.76 1.45 0.81
CA VAL A 96 6.53 2.59 1.31
C VAL A 96 6.40 2.66 2.83
N CYS A 97 7.51 2.46 3.54
CA CYS A 97 7.57 2.57 4.99
C CYS A 97 8.05 3.96 5.41
N VAL A 98 7.36 4.62 6.34
CA VAL A 98 7.68 5.96 6.83
C VAL A 98 7.76 5.99 8.36
N ARG A 99 8.42 7.02 8.91
CA ARG A 99 8.44 7.26 10.36
C ARG A 99 7.05 7.63 10.85
N ASN A 100 6.64 7.06 11.98
CA ASN A 100 5.38 7.45 12.61
C ASN A 100 5.59 8.81 13.32
N LYS A 101 4.90 9.86 12.85
CA LYS A 101 4.97 11.20 13.45
C LYS A 101 4.52 11.23 14.90
N ASN A 102 3.52 10.41 15.25
CA ASN A 102 2.93 10.34 16.59
C ASN A 102 3.77 9.49 17.55
N LYS A 103 4.61 8.59 17.03
CA LYS A 103 5.44 7.66 17.84
C LYS A 103 6.83 7.53 17.22
N LYS A 104 7.80 8.33 17.69
CA LYS A 104 9.15 8.47 17.08
C LYS A 104 9.95 7.17 16.90
N LYS A 105 9.73 6.16 17.75
CA LYS A 105 10.38 4.83 17.64
C LYS A 105 9.62 3.84 16.75
N ASP A 106 8.44 4.22 16.27
CA ASP A 106 7.56 3.41 15.44
C ASP A 106 7.60 3.84 13.97
N TRP A 107 7.13 2.96 13.10
CA TRP A 107 6.97 3.21 11.66
C TRP A 107 5.62 2.71 11.19
N ILE A 108 5.11 3.33 10.13
CA ILE A 108 3.91 2.89 9.42
C ILE A 108 4.29 2.57 7.98
N ALA A 109 3.45 1.83 7.28
CA ALA A 109 3.68 1.51 5.89
C ALA A 109 2.42 1.72 5.07
N PHE A 110 2.63 2.13 3.84
CA PHE A 110 1.62 2.27 2.81
C PHE A 110 1.89 1.25 1.71
N THR A 111 0.84 0.81 1.04
CA THR A 111 0.91 0.06 -0.21
C THR A 111 0.21 0.84 -1.30
N CYS A 112 0.81 0.87 -2.49
CA CYS A 112 0.28 1.52 -3.69
C CYS A 112 0.26 0.50 -4.83
N THR A 113 -0.88 0.32 -5.50
CA THR A 113 -0.99 -0.60 -6.66
C THR A 113 -0.53 0.02 -7.98
N ASN A 114 -0.13 1.29 -7.95
CA ASN A 114 0.58 1.96 -9.03
C ASN A 114 2.08 2.04 -8.69
N GLN A 115 2.91 1.28 -9.41
CA GLN A 115 4.36 1.24 -9.17
C GLN A 115 5.11 2.45 -9.76
N GLU A 116 4.50 3.18 -10.68
CA GLU A 116 5.11 4.37 -11.29
C GLU A 116 5.06 5.59 -10.36
N LEU A 117 4.12 5.59 -9.42
CA LEU A 117 3.97 6.68 -8.47
C LEU A 117 5.19 6.75 -7.52
N SER A 118 5.75 7.94 -7.35
CA SER A 118 6.89 8.17 -6.46
C SER A 118 6.51 8.00 -4.99
N GLU A 119 7.47 7.67 -4.14
CA GLU A 119 7.22 7.48 -2.70
C GLU A 119 6.67 8.74 -2.04
N GLU A 120 7.17 9.90 -2.45
CA GLU A 120 6.72 11.17 -1.90
C GLU A 120 5.29 11.48 -2.30
N GLU A 121 4.91 11.16 -3.54
CA GLU A 121 3.53 11.32 -4.02
C GLU A 121 2.58 10.35 -3.33
N ILE A 122 2.98 9.10 -3.09
CA ILE A 122 2.19 8.14 -2.30
C ILE A 122 1.89 8.72 -0.91
N ILE A 123 2.90 9.28 -0.24
CA ILE A 123 2.77 9.90 1.08
C ILE A 123 1.88 11.16 1.01
N ARG A 124 2.08 12.01 -0.01
CA ARG A 124 1.34 13.25 -0.21
C ARG A 124 -0.15 12.99 -0.47
N ILE A 125 -0.45 12.08 -1.40
CA ILE A 125 -1.83 11.72 -1.77
C ILE A 125 -2.53 11.07 -0.58
N TYR A 126 -1.88 10.12 0.11
CA TYR A 126 -2.47 9.51 1.30
C TYR A 126 -2.69 10.55 2.42
N GLY A 127 -1.82 11.54 2.52
CA GLY A 127 -1.95 12.66 3.45
C GLY A 127 -3.25 13.44 3.32
N LYS A 128 -3.87 13.49 2.13
CA LYS A 128 -5.16 14.17 1.90
C LYS A 128 -6.37 13.50 2.57
N ARG A 129 -6.19 12.30 3.15
CA ARG A 129 -7.26 11.59 3.86
C ARG A 129 -7.63 12.26 5.20
N TRP A 130 -6.79 13.16 5.72
CA TRP A 130 -6.91 13.85 7.00
C TRP A 130 -6.49 15.31 6.84
#